data_AF-A0A8H7NZB9-F1
#
_entry.id   AF-A0A8H7NZB9-F1
#
_cell.length_a   1.000
_cell.length_b   1.000
_cell.length_c   1.000
_cell.angle_alpha   90.00
_cell.angle_beta   90.00
_cell.angle_gamma   90.00
#
_symmetry.space_group_name_H-M   'P 1'
#
loop_
_entity.id
_entity.type
_entity.pdbx_description
1 polymer ?
#
loop_
_entity_poly.entity_id
_entity_poly.type
_entity_poly.pdbx_seq_one_letter_code
_entity_poly.pdbx_strand_id
1 'polypeptide(L)'
;MSTGPYAPHESHELIVEETMWLQGALCECMIYGVELALFLICFKLVLQRFNRHDYKCPAFLLILIAVIFILGTLAIYSDMAMTQLSFINNRNYPGGPSAYEVDMYSIPTNEVATVSWVIGNWLMDALLVRVALIL
;
A
#
# COMPACT_ATOMS: atom_id res chain seq x y z
N MET A 1 1.50 26.83 14.63
CA MET A 1 2.00 27.51 13.42
C MET A 1 3.52 27.48 13.48
N SER A 2 4.18 26.82 12.52
CA SER A 2 5.64 26.78 12.47
C SER A 2 6.18 28.15 12.03
N THR A 3 6.51 29.01 12.99
CA THR A 3 7.04 30.36 12.76
C THR A 3 8.57 30.40 12.85
N GLY A 4 9.23 29.27 12.54
CA GLY A 4 10.68 29.18 12.56
C GLY A 4 11.31 29.77 11.30
N PRO A 5 12.58 30.21 11.36
CA PRO A 5 13.30 30.76 10.20
C PRO A 5 13.49 29.76 9.04
N TYR A 6 13.20 28.47 9.26
CA TYR A 6 13.28 27.40 8.28
C TYR A 6 11.91 26.86 7.84
N ALA A 7 10.81 27.50 8.27
CA ALA A 7 9.47 27.08 7.86
C ALA A 7 9.22 27.46 6.39
N PRO A 8 8.50 26.62 5.63
CA PRO A 8 8.17 26.93 4.24
C PRO A 8 7.28 28.17 4.15
N HIS A 9 7.53 28.99 3.11
CA HIS A 9 6.78 30.22 2.83
C HIS A 9 5.58 29.95 1.92
N GLU A 10 4.74 28.99 2.32
CA GLU A 10 3.60 28.48 1.55
C GLU A 10 2.27 28.82 2.23
N SER A 11 1.15 28.68 1.52
CA SER A 11 -0.18 28.92 2.08
C SER A 11 -0.50 27.89 3.17
N HIS A 12 -1.34 28.28 4.14
CA HIS A 12 -1.66 27.39 5.25
C HIS A 12 -2.37 26.10 4.80
N GLU A 13 -3.22 26.21 3.78
CA GLU A 13 -3.95 25.08 3.19
C GLU A 13 -2.99 24.05 2.59
N LEU A 14 -1.98 24.52 1.86
CA LEU A 14 -0.98 23.67 1.19
C LEU A 14 -0.11 22.92 2.22
N ILE A 15 0.31 23.61 3.28
CA ILE A 15 1.07 23.00 4.38
C ILE A 15 0.24 21.90 5.08
N VAL A 16 -1.06 22.13 5.26
CA VAL A 16 -1.96 21.14 5.89
C VAL A 16 -2.13 19.91 4.99
N GLU A 17 -2.35 20.12 3.69
CA GLU A 17 -2.48 19.05 2.71
C GLU A 17 -1.23 18.17 2.67
N GLU A 18 -0.05 18.78 2.53
CA GLU A 18 1.24 18.07 2.53
C GLU A 18 1.48 17.31 3.84
N THR A 19 1.10 17.91 4.97
CA THR A 19 1.24 17.27 6.29
C THR A 19 0.33 16.05 6.40
N MET A 20 -0.93 16.16 5.96
CA MET A 20 -1.89 15.05 5.98
C MET A 20 -1.45 13.92 5.06
N TRP A 21 -0.95 14.26 3.87
CA TRP A 21 -0.44 13.28 2.92
C TRP A 21 0.76 12.51 3.49
N LEU A 22 1.74 13.21 4.04
CA LEU A 22 2.91 12.58 4.68
C LEU A 22 2.51 11.73 5.89
N GLN A 23 1.56 12.19 6.71
CA GLN A 23 1.04 11.40 7.83
C GLN A 23 0.32 10.13 7.35
N GLY A 24 -0.40 10.21 6.23
CA GLY A 24 -1.03 9.06 5.58
C GLY A 24 0.00 8.01 5.15
N ALA A 25 1.05 8.44 4.44
CA ALA A 25 2.16 7.59 4.02
C ALA A 25 2.85 6.86 5.20
N LEU A 26 3.05 7.56 6.31
CA LEU A 26 3.60 6.96 7.54
C LEU A 26 2.64 5.96 8.19
N CYS A 27 1.34 6.26 8.18
CA CYS A 27 0.30 5.35 8.67
C CYS A 27 0.26 4.07 7.85
N GLU A 28 0.39 4.18 6.54
CA GLU A 28 0.42 3.05 5.61
C GLU A 28 1.57 2.09 5.93
N CYS A 29 2.77 2.61 6.22
CA CYS A 29 3.91 1.79 6.65
C CYS A 29 3.63 1.00 7.94
N MET A 30 2.89 1.57 8.89
CA MET A 30 2.48 0.87 10.11
C MET A 30 1.49 -0.26 9.79
N ILE A 31 0.52 0.01 8.91
CA ILE A 31 -0.49 -0.98 8.49
C ILE A 31 0.16 -2.12 7.70
N TYR A 32 1.14 -1.82 6.85
CA TYR A 32 1.90 -2.83 6.12
C TYR A 32 2.63 -3.81 7.06
N GLY A 33 3.11 -3.34 8.22
CA GLY A 33 3.65 -4.22 9.26
C GLY A 33 2.62 -5.23 9.80
N VAL A 34 1.36 -4.82 9.92
CA VAL A 34 0.24 -5.70 10.31
C VAL A 34 -0.06 -6.70 9.18
N GLU A 35 -0.08 -6.25 7.92
CA GLU A 35 -0.28 -7.10 6.75
C GLU A 35 0.78 -8.21 6.67
N LEU A 36 2.06 -7.87 6.87
CA LEU A 36 3.15 -8.83 6.92
C LEU A 36 2.94 -9.88 8.03
N ALA A 37 2.54 -9.43 9.23
CA ALA A 37 2.29 -10.35 10.34
C ALA A 37 1.13 -11.31 10.02
N LEU A 38 0.04 -10.80 9.43
CA LEU A 38 -1.10 -11.61 9.00
C LEU A 38 -0.70 -12.61 7.92
N PHE A 39 0.08 -12.19 6.93
CA PHE A 39 0.62 -13.07 5.90
C PHE A 39 1.41 -14.22 6.53
N LEU A 40 2.33 -13.94 7.44
CA LEU A 40 3.15 -14.97 8.10
C LEU A 40 2.31 -15.96 8.93
N ILE A 41 1.31 -15.46 9.66
CA ILE A 41 0.39 -16.31 10.44
C ILE A 41 -0.42 -17.21 9.51
N CYS A 42 -1.06 -16.63 8.48
CA CYS A 42 -1.85 -17.38 7.50
C CYS A 42 -1.00 -18.40 6.75
N PHE A 43 0.20 -18.02 6.33
CA PHE A 43 1.14 -18.89 5.64
C PHE A 43 1.50 -20.11 6.51
N LYS A 44 1.83 -19.90 7.79
CA LYS A 44 2.10 -20.98 8.74
C LYS A 44 0.89 -21.90 8.93
N LEU A 45 -0.31 -21.34 9.09
CA LEU A 45 -1.54 -22.12 9.30
C LEU A 45 -1.92 -22.96 8.08
N VAL A 46 -1.79 -22.41 6.87
CA VAL A 46 -2.06 -23.13 5.62
C VAL A 46 -1.03 -24.24 5.43
N LEU A 47 0.26 -23.99 5.70
CA LEU A 47 1.30 -25.01 5.66
C LEU A 47 1.03 -26.17 6.62
N GLN A 48 0.55 -25.90 7.84
CA GLN A 48 0.20 -26.95 8.80
C GLN A 48 -0.99 -27.80 8.34
N ARG A 49 -1.86 -27.28 7.47
CA ARG A 49 -3.00 -28.01 6.90
C ARG A 49 -2.64 -28.84 5.67
N PHE A 50 -1.41 -28.78 5.16
CA PHE A 50 -1.01 -29.64 4.05
C PHE A 50 -1.03 -31.11 4.48
N ASN A 51 -1.95 -31.88 3.92
CA ASN A 51 -2.04 -33.32 4.11
C ASN A 51 -1.73 -34.05 2.79
N ARG A 52 -1.12 -35.24 2.85
CA ARG A 52 -0.72 -36.01 1.67
C ARG A 52 -1.89 -36.41 0.77
N HIS A 53 -3.10 -36.50 1.32
CA HIS A 53 -4.29 -36.88 0.58
C HIS A 53 -5.08 -35.71 -0.03
N ASP A 54 -4.93 -34.47 0.46
CA ASP A 54 -5.63 -33.31 -0.09
C ASP A 54 -4.76 -32.03 -0.02
N TYR A 55 -3.91 -31.86 -1.03
CA TYR A 55 -2.97 -30.75 -1.13
C TYR A 55 -3.46 -29.61 -2.04
N LYS A 56 -4.49 -29.84 -2.86
CA LYS A 56 -4.92 -28.88 -3.89
C LYS A 56 -5.53 -27.62 -3.29
N CYS A 57 -6.39 -27.78 -2.29
CA CYS A 57 -7.03 -26.66 -1.60
C CYS A 57 -6.03 -25.82 -0.79
N PRO A 58 -5.16 -26.40 0.07
CA PRO A 58 -4.10 -25.65 0.76
C PRO A 58 -3.10 -24.98 -0.19
N ALA A 59 -2.70 -25.64 -1.28
CA ALA A 59 -1.78 -25.06 -2.26
C ALA A 59 -2.36 -23.84 -2.96
N PHE A 60 -3.63 -23.90 -3.37
CA PHE A 60 -4.31 -22.74 -3.96
C PHE A 60 -4.37 -21.57 -2.97
N LEU A 61 -4.74 -21.82 -1.71
CA LEU A 61 -4.81 -20.76 -0.70
C LEU A 61 -3.44 -20.14 -0.44
N LEU A 62 -2.38 -20.96 -0.42
CA LEU A 62 -1.02 -20.49 -0.23
C LEU A 62 -0.54 -19.59 -1.38
N ILE A 63 -0.85 -19.98 -2.63
CA ILE A 63 -0.56 -19.14 -3.80
C ILE A 63 -1.35 -17.83 -3.72
N LEU A 64 -2.64 -17.90 -3.38
CA LEU A 64 -3.50 -16.73 -3.30
C LEU A 64 -3.00 -15.71 -2.26
N ILE A 65 -2.69 -16.15 -1.03
CA ILE A 65 -2.18 -15.24 0.01
C ILE A 65 -0.79 -14.68 -0.34
N ALA A 66 0.05 -15.45 -1.04
CA ALA A 66 1.35 -14.97 -1.49
C ALA A 66 1.21 -13.90 -2.58
N VAL A 67 0.29 -14.09 -3.54
CA VAL A 67 0.00 -13.08 -4.57
C VAL A 67 -0.55 -11.81 -3.93
N ILE A 68 -1.50 -11.91 -3.01
CA ILE A 68 -2.04 -10.75 -2.28
C ILE A 68 -0.93 -9.99 -1.57
N PHE A 69 -0.05 -10.70 -0.84
CA PHE A 69 1.06 -10.07 -0.13
C PHE A 69 2.07 -9.39 -1.07
N ILE A 70 2.37 -10.00 -2.23
CA ILE A 70 3.24 -9.38 -3.24
C ILE A 70 2.61 -8.11 -3.80
N LEU A 71 1.31 -8.11 -4.09
CA LEU A 71 0.59 -6.93 -4.57
C LEU A 71 0.58 -5.81 -3.51
N GLY A 72 0.33 -6.14 -2.25
CA GLY A 72 0.43 -5.18 -1.13
C GLY A 72 1.83 -4.59 -1.01
N THR A 73 2.87 -5.42 -1.15
CA THR A 73 4.28 -4.98 -1.14
C THR A 73 4.61 -4.04 -2.30
N LEU A 74 4.07 -4.32 -3.49
CA LEU A 74 4.26 -3.46 -4.67
C LEU A 74 3.53 -2.13 -4.53
N ALA A 75 2.35 -2.13 -3.91
CA ALA A 75 1.59 -0.91 -3.63
C ALA A 75 2.37 0.02 -2.69
N ILE A 76 2.73 -0.45 -1.50
CA ILE A 76 3.48 0.36 -0.52
C ILE A 76 4.82 0.83 -1.08
N TYR A 77 5.53 -0.01 -1.84
CA TYR A 77 6.81 0.38 -2.45
C TYR A 77 6.63 1.55 -3.42
N SER A 78 5.58 1.48 -4.22
CA SER A 78 5.26 2.49 -5.22
C SER A 78 4.79 3.79 -4.58
N ASP A 79 3.96 3.73 -3.54
CA ASP A 79 3.50 4.90 -2.80
C ASP A 79 4.64 5.60 -2.05
N MET A 80 5.58 4.83 -1.47
CA MET A 80 6.81 5.38 -0.89
C MET A 80 7.71 6.03 -1.95
N ALA A 81 7.82 5.42 -3.13
CA ALA A 81 8.60 5.99 -4.23
C ALA A 81 7.97 7.30 -4.75
N MET A 82 6.64 7.38 -4.82
CA MET A 82 5.93 8.62 -5.15
C MET A 82 6.15 9.67 -4.07
N THR A 83 5.99 9.32 -2.79
CA THR A 83 6.25 10.21 -1.64
C THR A 83 7.67 10.77 -1.71
N GLN A 84 8.67 9.93 -2.00
CA GLN A 84 10.05 10.36 -2.17
C GLN A 84 10.23 11.29 -3.38
N LEU A 85 9.61 10.97 -4.52
CA LEU A 85 9.68 11.81 -5.72
C LEU A 85 9.10 13.20 -5.48
N SER A 86 7.98 13.32 -4.76
CA SER A 86 7.34 14.61 -4.49
C SER A 86 8.05 15.40 -3.40
N PHE A 87 8.38 14.79 -2.26
CA PHE A 87 8.94 15.51 -1.11
C PHE A 87 10.46 15.73 -1.16
N ILE A 88 11.20 14.87 -1.87
CA ILE A 88 12.67 14.95 -1.94
C ILE A 88 13.12 15.45 -3.31
N ASN A 89 12.67 14.80 -4.39
CA ASN A 89 13.21 15.09 -5.71
C ASN A 89 12.59 16.34 -6.33
N ASN A 90 11.28 16.52 -6.19
CA ASN A 90 10.52 17.60 -6.84
C ASN A 90 9.82 18.51 -5.83
N ARG A 91 10.43 18.73 -4.66
CA ARG A 91 9.82 19.54 -3.60
C ARG A 91 9.43 20.96 -4.04
N ASN A 92 10.21 21.57 -4.93
CA ASN A 92 9.96 22.92 -5.44
C ASN A 92 9.06 22.94 -6.69
N TYR A 93 8.31 21.88 -6.95
CA TYR A 93 7.33 21.85 -8.04
C TYR A 93 6.28 22.96 -7.83
N PRO A 94 5.77 23.61 -8.89
CA PRO A 94 4.75 24.64 -8.75
C PRO A 94 3.50 24.10 -8.04
N GLY A 95 3.14 24.68 -6.90
CA GLY A 95 2.04 24.16 -6.07
C GLY A 95 2.45 23.06 -5.08
N GLY A 96 3.74 22.80 -4.92
CA GLY A 96 4.28 21.89 -3.90
C GLY A 96 4.18 20.40 -4.26
N PRO A 97 4.64 19.52 -3.35
CA PRO A 97 4.53 18.07 -3.46
C PRO A 97 3.13 17.53 -3.73
N SER A 98 2.06 18.12 -3.17
CA SER A 98 0.68 17.65 -3.40
C SER A 98 0.23 17.92 -4.84
N ALA A 99 0.52 19.10 -5.39
CA ALA A 99 0.25 19.39 -6.80
C ALA A 99 1.04 18.48 -7.74
N TYR A 100 2.29 18.14 -7.39
CA TYR A 100 3.09 17.19 -8.17
C TYR A 100 2.44 15.80 -8.20
N GLU A 101 1.92 15.29 -7.08
CA GLU A 101 1.25 13.98 -7.04
C GLU A 101 0.04 13.95 -8.00
N VAL A 102 -0.76 15.02 -8.00
CA VAL A 102 -1.96 15.13 -8.87
C VAL A 102 -1.58 15.23 -10.35
N ASP A 103 -0.63 16.09 -10.69
CA ASP A 103 -0.21 16.31 -12.08
C ASP A 103 0.53 15.10 -12.65
N MET A 104 1.30 14.42 -11.81
CA MET A 104 2.14 13.28 -12.17
C MET A 104 1.49 11.94 -11.78
N TYR A 105 0.17 11.92 -11.56
CA TYR A 105 -0.58 10.72 -11.15
C TYR A 105 -0.41 9.55 -12.13
N SER A 106 -0.32 9.82 -13.44
CA SER A 106 -0.19 8.79 -14.47
C SER A 106 1.23 8.26 -14.68
N ILE A 107 2.18 8.55 -13.78
CA ILE A 107 3.50 7.92 -13.88
C ILE A 107 3.42 6.42 -13.54
N PRO A 108 4.28 5.59 -14.15
CA PRO A 108 4.27 4.15 -13.94
C PRO A 108 4.31 3.74 -12.47
N THR A 109 5.01 4.51 -11.62
CA THR A 109 5.08 4.26 -10.18
C THR A 109 3.70 4.23 -9.55
N ASN A 110 2.91 5.28 -9.70
CA ASN A 110 1.59 5.37 -9.07
C ASN A 110 0.54 4.47 -9.74
N GLU A 111 0.65 4.25 -11.05
CA GLU A 111 -0.18 3.28 -11.76
C GLU A 111 0.02 1.86 -11.22
N VAL A 112 1.26 1.45 -10.95
CA VAL A 112 1.55 0.14 -10.32
C VAL A 112 0.93 0.05 -8.93
N ALA A 113 0.97 1.12 -8.13
CA ALA A 113 0.33 1.14 -6.82
C ALA A 113 -1.17 0.90 -6.93
N THR A 114 -1.83 1.71 -7.77
CA THR A 114 -3.28 1.67 -7.98
C THR A 114 -3.73 0.31 -8.51
N VAL A 115 -3.06 -0.21 -9.54
CA VAL A 115 -3.38 -1.52 -10.13
C VAL A 115 -3.17 -2.64 -9.11
N SER A 116 -2.06 -2.62 -8.37
CA SER A 116 -1.78 -3.64 -7.36
C SER A 116 -2.82 -3.63 -6.25
N TRP A 117 -3.23 -2.44 -5.81
CA TRP A 117 -4.25 -2.28 -4.78
C TRP A 117 -5.64 -2.75 -5.26
N VAL A 118 -6.06 -2.38 -6.47
CA VAL A 118 -7.35 -2.81 -7.03
C VAL A 118 -7.41 -4.33 -7.19
N ILE A 119 -6.39 -4.93 -7.78
CA ILE A 119 -6.32 -6.39 -7.95
C ILE A 119 -6.26 -7.08 -6.59
N GLY A 120 -5.47 -6.55 -5.65
CA GLY A 120 -5.37 -7.06 -4.29
C GLY A 120 -6.73 -7.11 -3.59
N ASN A 121 -7.51 -6.03 -3.66
CA ASN A 121 -8.86 -5.96 -3.10
C ASN A 121 -9.79 -7.01 -3.72
N TRP A 122 -9.80 -7.15 -5.06
CA TRP A 122 -10.63 -8.16 -5.72
C TRP A 122 -10.27 -9.59 -5.29
N LEU A 123 -8.98 -9.88 -5.09
CA LEU A 123 -8.53 -11.18 -4.59
C LEU A 123 -8.94 -11.42 -3.13
N MET A 124 -8.91 -10.38 -2.29
CA MET A 124 -9.40 -10.45 -0.91
C MET A 124 -10.92 -10.70 -0.87
N ASP A 125 -11.70 -10.02 -1.71
CA ASP A 125 -13.14 -10.26 -1.82
C ASP A 125 -13.44 -11.69 -2.28
N ALA A 126 -12.70 -12.19 -3.28
CA ALA A 126 -12.82 -13.58 -3.73
C ALA A 126 -12.48 -14.58 -2.62
N LEU A 127 -11.48 -14.28 -1.78
CA LEU A 127 -11.14 -15.10 -0.61
C LEU A 127 -12.27 -15.10 0.41
N LEU A 128 -12.84 -13.94 0.73
CA LEU A 128 -13.95 -13.80 1.68
C LEU A 128 -15.19 -14.56 1.22
N VAL A 129 -15.56 -14.44 -0.06
CA VAL A 129 -16.68 -15.19 -0.65
C VAL A 129 -16.44 -16.70 -0.54
N ARG A 130 -15.22 -17.17 -0.81
CA ARG A 130 -14.90 -18.59 -0.67
C ARG A 130 -15.02 -19.07 0.78
N VAL A 131 -14.54 -18.29 1.74
CA VAL A 131 -14.66 -18.64 3.16
C VAL A 131 -16.13 -18.65 3.60
N ALA A 132 -16.92 -17.67 3.17
CA ALA A 132 -18.35 -17.57 3.49
C ALA A 132 -19.17 -18.73 2.91
N LEU A 133 -18.86 -19.20 1.70
CA LEU A 133 -19.55 -20.33 1.07
C LEU A 133 -19.25 -21.70 1.73
N ILE A 134 -18.22 -21.78 2.56
CA ILE A 134 -17.80 -23.03 3.24
C ILE A 134 -18.42 -23.13 4.65
N LEU A 135 -18.93 -22.03 5.21
CA LEU A 135 -19.66 -21.98 6.49
C LEU A 135 -21.15 -22.28 6.32
#